data_AF-A0A972XHA3-F1
#
_entry.id   AF-A0A972XHA3-F1
#
_cell.length_a   1.000
_cell.length_b   1.000
_cell.length_c   1.000
_cell.angle_alpha   90.00
_cell.angle_beta   90.00
_cell.angle_gamma   90.00
#
_symmetry.space_group_name_H-M   'P 1'
#
loop_
_entity.id
_entity.type
_entity.pdbx_description
1 polymer ?
#
loop_
_entity_poly.entity_id
_entity_poly.type
_entity_poly.pdbx_seq_one_letter_code
_entity_poly.pdbx_strand_id
1 'polypeptide(L)'
;MTVTIRLTAEEEARLEALSRRTGRTKSFYVREAIHAHLEDLEDAYAADEAMRAFEDSGRQSRPLGEFMGELGLTDSDMAEGRAANAAGGR
;
A
#
# COMPACT_ATOMS: atom_id res chain seq x y z
N MET A 1 -7.24 9.12 -21.39
CA MET A 1 -7.40 7.69 -21.73
C MET A 1 -8.74 7.22 -21.19
N THR A 2 -9.39 6.25 -21.83
CA THR A 2 -10.68 5.69 -21.37
C THR A 2 -10.53 4.20 -21.09
N VAL A 3 -11.03 3.76 -19.94
CA VAL A 3 -11.09 2.35 -19.55
C VAL A 3 -12.56 1.94 -19.49
N THR A 4 -12.90 0.80 -20.08
CA THR A 4 -14.24 0.22 -20.03
C THR A 4 -14.22 -0.98 -19.09
N ILE A 5 -15.07 -0.94 -18.06
CA ILE A 5 -15.21 -2.01 -17.08
C ILE A 5 -16.62 -2.58 -17.12
N ARG A 6 -16.76 -3.88 -16.83
CA ARG A 6 -18.07 -4.51 -16.65
C ARG A 6 -18.41 -4.49 -15.16
N LEU A 7 -19.58 -3.97 -14.85
CA LEU A 7 -20.12 -3.95 -13.49
C LEU A 7 -21.24 -4.97 -13.38
N THR A 8 -21.37 -5.56 -12.21
CA THR A 8 -22.57 -6.29 -11.81
C THR A 8 -23.74 -5.33 -11.61
N ALA A 9 -24.97 -5.85 -11.68
CA ALA A 9 -26.17 -5.04 -11.46
C ALA A 9 -26.18 -4.37 -10.07
N GLU A 10 -25.63 -5.04 -9.06
CA GLU A 10 -25.53 -4.50 -7.70
C GLU A 10 -24.56 -3.33 -7.61
N GLU A 11 -23.37 -3.44 -8.20
CA GLU A 11 -22.39 -2.35 -8.23
C GLU A 11 -22.93 -1.11 -8.93
N GLU A 12 -23.61 -1.29 -10.07
CA GLU A 12 -24.24 -0.19 -10.78
C GLU A 12 -25.33 0.48 -9.93
N ALA A 13 -26.17 -0.29 -9.24
CA ALA A 13 -27.20 0.24 -8.35
C ALA A 13 -26.60 1.05 -7.20
N ARG A 14 -25.49 0.59 -6.60
CA ARG A 14 -24.76 1.33 -5.54
C ARG A 14 -24.21 2.66 -6.06
N LEU A 15 -23.58 2.66 -7.25
CA LEU A 15 -23.06 3.88 -7.87
C LEU A 15 -24.16 4.88 -8.25
N GLU A 16 -25.31 4.39 -8.76
CA GLU A 16 -26.48 5.20 -9.05
C GLU A 16 -27.04 5.86 -7.78
N ALA A 17 -27.15 5.10 -6.69
CA ALA A 17 -27.63 5.62 -5.41
C ALA A 17 -26.70 6.72 -4.86
N LEU A 18 -25.38 6.52 -4.92
CA LEU A 18 -24.39 7.53 -4.54
C LEU A 18 -24.52 8.78 -5.42
N SER A 19 -24.63 8.61 -6.74
CA SER A 19 -24.78 9.69 -7.69
C SER A 19 -26.00 10.57 -7.39
N ARG A 20 -27.16 9.95 -7.15
CA ARG A 20 -28.40 10.66 -6.80
C ARG A 20 -28.31 11.41 -5.47
N ARG A 21 -27.59 10.84 -4.49
CA ARG A 21 -27.49 11.43 -3.15
C ARG A 21 -26.58 12.65 -3.11
N THR A 22 -25.55 12.71 -3.95
CA THR A 22 -24.49 13.74 -3.87
C THR A 22 -24.46 14.68 -5.08
N GLY A 23 -25.17 14.35 -6.15
CA GLY A 23 -25.12 15.08 -7.42
C GLY A 23 -23.84 14.85 -8.23
N ARG A 24 -22.97 13.91 -7.82
CA ARG A 24 -21.75 13.54 -8.55
C ARG A 24 -22.02 12.43 -9.55
N THR A 25 -21.21 12.32 -10.61
CA THR A 25 -21.38 11.27 -11.62
C THR A 25 -20.92 9.90 -11.09
N LYS A 26 -21.45 8.79 -11.65
CA LYS A 26 -20.93 7.44 -11.36
C LYS A 26 -19.42 7.33 -11.62
N SER A 27 -18.93 7.96 -12.69
CA SER A 27 -17.52 7.96 -13.07
C SER A 27 -16.61 8.65 -12.04
N PHE A 28 -17.14 9.60 -11.26
CA PHE A 28 -16.40 10.19 -10.14
C PHE A 28 -16.09 9.11 -9.09
N TYR A 29 -17.10 8.35 -8.66
CA TYR A 29 -16.94 7.31 -7.65
C TYR A 29 -16.09 6.12 -8.11
N VAL A 30 -16.19 5.73 -9.38
CA VAL A 30 -15.29 4.71 -9.94
C VAL A 30 -13.84 5.18 -9.87
N ARG A 31 -13.57 6.45 -10.18
CA ARG A 31 -12.21 7.00 -10.09
C ARG A 31 -11.71 7.07 -8.66
N GLU A 32 -12.54 7.50 -7.72
CA GLU A 32 -12.20 7.52 -6.29
C GLU A 32 -11.89 6.11 -5.77
N ALA A 33 -12.71 5.11 -6.14
CA ALA A 33 -12.48 3.72 -5.75
C ALA A 33 -11.16 3.17 -6.32
N ILE A 34 -10.82 3.53 -7.56
CA ILE A 34 -9.53 3.16 -8.16
C ILE A 34 -8.39 3.85 -7.40
N HIS A 35 -8.48 5.17 -7.16
CA HIS A 35 -7.44 5.91 -6.48
C HIS A 35 -7.17 5.37 -5.07
N ALA A 36 -8.24 5.08 -4.32
CA ALA A 36 -8.12 4.55 -2.98
C ALA A 36 -7.45 3.16 -2.93
N HIS A 37 -7.48 2.40 -4.03
CA HIS A 37 -6.89 1.07 -4.08
C HIS A 37 -5.52 1.04 -4.77
N LEU A 38 -5.20 2.04 -5.60
CA LEU A 38 -3.92 2.09 -6.30
C LEU A 38 -2.74 2.18 -5.34
N GLU A 39 -2.85 2.98 -4.28
CA GLU A 39 -1.79 3.15 -3.28
C GLU A 39 -1.38 1.81 -2.65
N ASP A 40 -2.36 1.05 -2.14
CA ASP A 40 -2.12 -0.28 -1.57
C ASP A 40 -1.49 -1.26 -2.58
N LEU A 41 -1.93 -1.20 -3.85
CA LEU A 41 -1.40 -2.07 -4.89
C LEU A 41 0.03 -1.69 -5.26
N GLU A 42 0.31 -0.40 -5.43
CA GLU A 42 1.64 0.11 -5.77
C GLU A 42 2.66 -0.26 -4.69
N ASP A 43 2.30 -0.13 -3.42
CA ASP A 43 3.16 -0.54 -2.30
C ASP A 43 3.42 -2.04 -2.28
N ALA A 44 2.39 -2.86 -2.49
CA ALA A 44 2.52 -4.31 -2.56
C ALA A 44 3.43 -4.74 -3.73
N TYR A 45 3.23 -4.18 -4.91
CA TYR A 45 4.06 -4.48 -6.07
C TYR A 45 5.50 -4.00 -5.91
N ALA A 46 5.72 -2.84 -5.29
CA ALA A 46 7.06 -2.33 -5.00
C ALA A 46 7.82 -3.26 -4.03
N ALA A 47 7.15 -3.76 -2.99
CA ALA A 47 7.73 -4.73 -2.06
C ALA A 47 8.08 -6.05 -2.76
N ASP A 48 7.17 -6.57 -3.59
CA ASP A 48 7.40 -7.79 -4.36
C ASP A 48 8.56 -7.63 -5.36
N GLU A 49 8.63 -6.50 -6.06
CA GLU A 49 9.71 -6.20 -6.99
C GLU A 49 11.06 -6.10 -6.27
N ALA A 50 11.10 -5.42 -5.11
CA ALA A 50 12.30 -5.32 -4.29
C ALA A 50 12.79 -6.70 -3.81
N MET A 51 11.87 -7.57 -3.40
CA MET A 51 12.21 -8.93 -2.97
C MET A 51 12.76 -9.77 -4.12
N ARG A 52 12.10 -9.74 -5.28
CA ARG A 52 12.58 -10.44 -6.49
C ARG A 52 13.97 -9.96 -6.91
N ALA A 53 14.19 -8.64 -6.93
CA ALA A 53 15.50 -8.07 -7.26
C ALA A 53 16.58 -8.50 -6.26
N PHE A 54 16.24 -8.63 -4.97
CA PHE A 54 17.15 -9.15 -3.96
C PHE A 54 17.49 -10.63 -4.21
N GLU A 55 16.51 -11.47 -4.47
CA GLU A 55 16.69 -12.90 -4.80
C GLU A 55 17.55 -13.08 -6.05
N ASP A 56 17.24 -12.35 -7.12
CA ASP A 56 17.95 -12.39 -8.40
C ASP A 56 19.41 -11.91 -8.27
N SER A 57 19.69 -11.04 -7.30
CA SER A 57 21.07 -10.57 -7.03
C SER A 57 21.97 -11.65 -6.41
N GLY A 58 21.40 -12.76 -5.91
CA GLY A 58 22.14 -13.82 -5.23
C GLY A 58 22.74 -13.42 -3.89
N ARG A 59 22.41 -12.24 -3.37
CA ARG A 59 22.87 -11.75 -2.06
C ARG A 59 22.18 -12.54 -0.95
N GLN A 60 22.91 -12.80 0.13
CA GLN A 60 22.32 -13.42 1.33
C GLN A 60 21.86 -12.34 2.31
N SER A 61 20.72 -12.59 2.95
CA SER A 61 20.27 -11.77 4.08
C SER A 61 21.25 -11.95 5.24
N ARG A 62 21.48 -10.91 6.03
CA ARG A 62 22.30 -11.01 7.24
C ARG A 62 21.44 -10.93 8.51
N PRO A 63 21.88 -11.57 9.61
CA PRO A 63 21.20 -11.45 10.90
C PRO A 63 21.09 -9.99 11.35
N LEU A 64 19.92 -9.60 11.86
CA LEU A 64 19.68 -8.24 12.33
C LEU A 64 20.65 -7.83 13.46
N GLY A 65 20.93 -8.74 14.40
CA GLY A 65 21.83 -8.45 15.52
C GLY A 65 23.28 -8.19 15.10
N GLU A 66 23.78 -8.87 14.07
CA GLU A 66 25.10 -8.60 13.50
C GLU A 66 25.15 -7.19 12.90
N PHE A 67 24.14 -6.82 12.11
CA PHE A 67 24.05 -5.48 11.53
C PHE A 67 23.93 -4.38 12.59
N MET A 68 23.12 -4.61 13.62
CA MET A 68 22.96 -3.64 14.72
C MET A 68 24.27 -3.45 15.47
N GLY A 69 25.03 -4.52 15.72
CA GLY A 69 26.35 -4.46 16.33
C GLY A 69 27.34 -3.60 15.52
N GLU A 70 27.34 -3.72 14.19
CA GLU A 70 28.16 -2.88 13.30
C GLU A 70 27.82 -1.38 13.42
N LEU A 71 26.53 -1.08 13.60
CA LEU A 71 26.04 0.30 13.74
C LEU A 71 26.13 0.85 15.16
N GLY A 72 26.55 0.03 16.13
CA GLY A 72 26.55 0.39 17.55
C GLY A 72 25.15 0.55 18.14
N LEU A 73 24.14 -0.06 17.52
CA LEU A 73 22.74 0.00 17.96
C LEU A 73 22.41 -1.13 18.93
N THR A 74 21.59 -0.80 19.91
CA THR A 74 21.10 -1.69 20.95
C THR A 74 19.61 -2.00 20.76
N ASP A 75 19.11 -3.01 21.48
CA ASP A 75 17.69 -3.32 21.51
C ASP A 75 16.83 -2.16 22.03
N SER A 76 17.40 -1.30 22.89
CA SER A 76 16.73 -0.09 23.40
C SER A 76 16.51 0.93 22.28
N ASP A 77 17.52 1.14 21.43
CA ASP A 77 17.44 2.07 20.30
C ASP A 77 16.35 1.63 19.30
N MET A 78 16.20 0.32 19.10
CA MET A 78 15.13 -0.22 18.25
C MET A 78 13.75 -0.14 18.90
N ALA A 79 13.65 -0.30 20.22
CA ALA A 79 12.40 -0.16 20.94
C ALA A 79 11.86 1.28 20.85
N GLU A 80 12.74 2.27 20.96
CA GLU A 80 12.42 3.68 20.78
C GLU A 80 11.95 3.98 19.35
N GLY A 81 12.67 3.47 18.34
CA GLY A 81 12.26 3.61 16.94
C GLY A 81 10.91 2.98 16.62
N ARG A 82 10.62 1.79 17.18
CA ARG A 82 9.31 1.14 17.04
C ARG A 82 8.19 1.94 17.70
N ALA A 83 8.44 2.51 18.88
CA ALA A 83 7.47 3.36 19.57
C ALA A 83 7.20 4.65 18.77
N ALA A 84 8.22 5.26 18.18
CA ALA A 84 8.07 6.43 17.32
C ALA A 84 7.26 6.13 16.04
N ASN A 85 7.52 4.99 15.39
CA ASN A 85 6.76 4.56 14.20
C ASN A 85 5.30 4.23 14.54
N ALA A 86 5.04 3.58 15.68
CA ALA A 86 3.67 3.29 16.13
C ALA A 86 2.87 4.56 16.46
N ALA A 87 3.54 5.64 16.88
CA ALA A 87 2.92 6.94 17.16
C ALA A 87 2.76 7.82 15.90
N GLY A 88 3.45 7.50 14.80
CA GLY A 88 3.52 8.30 13.57
C GLY A 88 2.64 7.84 12.41
N GLY A 89 1.96 6.69 12.52
CA GLY A 89 1.08 6.16 11.47
C GLY A 89 -0.23 6.93 11.35
N ARG A 90 -0.25 7.97 10.51
CA ARG A 90 -1.45 8.50 9.85
C ARG A 90 -1.29 8.32 8.36
#